data_AF-A0A399ZPR8-F1
#
_entry.id   AF-A0A399ZPR8-F1
#
_cell.length_a   1.000
_cell.length_b   1.000
_cell.length_c   1.000
_cell.angle_alpha   90.00
_cell.angle_beta   90.00
_cell.angle_gamma   90.00
#
_symmetry.space_group_name_H-M   'P 1'
#
loop_
_entity.id
_entity.type
_entity.pdbx_description
1 polymer ?
#
loop_
_entity_poly.entity_id
_entity_poly.type
_entity_poly.pdbx_seq_one_letter_code
_entity_poly.pdbx_strand_id
1 'polypeptide(L)'
;MHPFEKVLSVSIEDIEFEFNGQSPIEWSSFLLNPRRLRGSDFLMRWSQGVWSEERIVLAVNQTKEFFAIPYGPSSTAPDDDVRAFELYFERLEAAGLGAIKRPDLLIFRKTDQSAIEKLVSNLGGAAELPFKVEEDKNMQGILSKAIIAVECENSLWKAAMMPDYGTELRPQKRLEGKLGLKKSAVLPTIIVKEEDREPLQTWQDINNVPIHVWHVFFDMAFGISLDKTQRLIEDGFILPTEQTFQAPGGATTKKSLYKLYYHYGYPLGDANEEPSLVAKSITDKNGHILPYVHFKGGTMILRAEALKILRELANG
;
A
#
# COMPACT_ATOMS: atom_id res chain seq x y z
N MET A 1 -29.86 -0.34 12.68
CA MET A 1 -28.63 -0.93 13.23
C MET A 1 -27.61 -0.94 12.11
N HIS A 2 -26.53 -0.20 12.30
CA HIS A 2 -25.42 -0.05 11.36
C HIS A 2 -24.82 -1.44 11.03
N PRO A 3 -24.33 -1.72 9.81
CA PRO A 3 -23.70 -2.99 9.48
C PRO A 3 -22.49 -3.30 10.36
N PHE A 4 -21.66 -2.28 10.63
CA PHE A 4 -20.63 -2.30 11.69
C PHE A 4 -21.24 -2.69 13.05
N GLU A 5 -22.25 -1.98 13.57
CA GLU A 5 -22.92 -2.36 14.84
C GLU A 5 -23.36 -3.83 14.84
N LYS A 6 -23.84 -4.36 13.72
CA LYS A 6 -24.30 -5.75 13.58
C LYS A 6 -23.16 -6.78 13.58
N VAL A 7 -22.04 -6.49 12.92
CA VAL A 7 -20.82 -7.33 12.94
C VAL A 7 -20.11 -7.26 14.30
N LEU A 8 -20.30 -6.15 15.01
CA LEU A 8 -19.66 -5.86 16.28
C LEU A 8 -20.47 -6.29 17.50
N SER A 9 -21.73 -6.68 17.32
CA SER A 9 -22.65 -7.16 18.35
C SER A 9 -22.25 -8.58 18.79
N VAL A 10 -22.23 -8.79 20.10
CA VAL A 10 -22.17 -10.12 20.75
C VAL A 10 -23.56 -10.41 21.30
N SER A 11 -23.97 -11.68 21.35
CA SER A 11 -25.26 -12.02 21.95
C SER A 11 -25.23 -11.77 23.45
N ILE A 12 -26.40 -11.53 24.04
CA ILE A 12 -26.52 -11.31 25.48
C ILE A 12 -26.03 -12.53 26.26
N GLU A 13 -26.24 -13.73 25.70
CA GLU A 13 -25.81 -14.98 26.31
C GLU A 13 -24.28 -15.12 26.35
N ASP A 14 -23.56 -14.61 25.33
CA ASP A 14 -22.09 -14.61 25.29
C ASP A 14 -21.49 -13.58 26.27
N ILE A 15 -22.19 -12.46 26.49
CA ILE A 15 -21.78 -11.40 27.44
C ILE A 15 -21.94 -11.87 28.89
N GLU A 16 -23.04 -12.57 29.21
CA GLU A 16 -23.27 -13.11 30.56
C GLU A 16 -22.26 -14.19 30.96
N PHE A 17 -21.76 -14.97 29.99
CA PHE A 17 -20.77 -16.01 30.26
C PHE A 17 -19.37 -15.43 30.54
N GLU A 18 -18.97 -14.37 29.84
CA GLU A 18 -17.65 -13.70 29.99
C GLU A 18 -17.56 -12.79 31.23
N PHE A 19 -18.68 -12.23 31.70
CA PHE A 19 -18.69 -11.19 32.75
C PHE A 19 -19.33 -11.62 34.08
N ASN A 20 -19.31 -12.91 34.41
CA ASN A 20 -19.77 -13.38 35.72
C ASN A 20 -19.01 -12.67 36.86
N GLY A 21 -19.68 -11.70 37.51
CA GLY A 21 -19.20 -11.02 38.72
C GLY A 21 -18.80 -9.55 38.59
N GLN A 22 -18.99 -8.89 37.44
CA GLN A 22 -18.75 -7.44 37.33
C GLN A 22 -20.03 -6.65 37.12
N SER A 23 -20.22 -5.58 37.90
CA SER A 23 -21.39 -4.70 37.79
C SER A 23 -21.44 -4.04 36.41
N PRO A 24 -22.64 -3.89 35.81
CA PRO A 24 -22.79 -3.26 34.51
C PRO A 24 -22.35 -1.80 34.58
N ILE A 25 -21.36 -1.43 33.77
CA ILE A 25 -21.05 -0.04 33.48
C ILE A 25 -21.92 0.36 32.28
N GLU A 26 -22.59 1.52 32.37
CA GLU A 26 -23.41 2.03 31.27
C GLU A 26 -22.60 2.14 29.98
N TRP A 27 -23.16 1.60 28.90
CA TRP A 27 -22.66 1.71 27.53
C TRP A 27 -22.72 3.18 27.05
N SER A 28 -21.75 3.98 27.47
CA SER A 28 -21.51 5.29 26.85
C SER A 28 -20.79 5.07 25.52
N SER A 29 -21.54 5.23 24.43
CA SER A 29 -21.11 5.35 23.03
C SER A 29 -19.62 5.04 22.77
N PHE A 30 -19.25 3.85 22.32
CA PHE A 30 -17.90 3.63 21.79
C PHE A 30 -17.88 4.03 20.32
N LEU A 31 -17.11 5.05 19.96
CA LEU A 31 -16.87 5.41 18.54
C LEU A 31 -15.53 4.86 18.02
N LEU A 32 -14.64 4.43 18.91
CA LEU A 32 -13.49 3.61 18.56
C LEU A 32 -13.36 2.47 19.56
N ASN A 33 -13.17 1.26 19.07
CA ASN A 33 -12.53 0.21 19.85
C ASN A 33 -11.11 -0.01 19.28
N PRO A 34 -10.08 0.63 19.86
CA PRO A 34 -8.69 0.45 19.45
C PRO A 34 -8.17 -0.99 19.58
N ARG A 35 -8.93 -1.91 20.20
CA ARG A 35 -8.64 -3.35 20.24
C ARG A 35 -9.05 -4.07 18.95
N ARG A 36 -9.89 -3.45 18.10
CA ARG A 36 -10.31 -3.98 16.79
C ARG A 36 -9.47 -3.47 15.63
N LEU A 37 -8.94 -2.25 15.72
CA LEU A 37 -7.72 -1.87 15.00
C LEU A 37 -6.56 -2.58 15.69
N ARG A 38 -5.47 -2.94 15.01
CA ARG A 38 -4.33 -3.64 15.63
C ARG A 38 -3.50 -2.72 16.58
N GLY A 39 -4.16 -1.88 17.37
CA GLY A 39 -3.54 -0.88 18.24
C GLY A 39 -2.66 0.10 17.49
N SER A 40 -1.60 0.56 18.15
CA SER A 40 -0.60 1.49 17.61
C SER A 40 0.18 0.96 16.41
N ASP A 41 0.28 -0.36 16.23
CA ASP A 41 0.93 -0.97 15.06
C ASP A 41 0.20 -0.60 13.77
N PHE A 42 -1.13 -0.55 13.78
CA PHE A 42 -1.91 -0.11 12.63
C PHE A 42 -1.55 1.32 12.21
N LEU A 43 -1.56 2.26 13.17
CA LEU A 43 -1.26 3.67 12.91
C LEU A 43 0.16 3.87 12.38
N MET A 44 1.12 3.10 12.92
CA MET A 44 2.50 3.11 12.44
C MET A 44 2.60 2.56 11.00
N ARG A 45 1.99 1.40 10.72
CA ARG A 45 2.00 0.77 9.38
C ARG A 45 1.34 1.64 8.34
N TRP A 46 0.27 2.31 8.72
CA TRP A 46 -0.42 3.23 7.86
C TRP A 46 0.40 4.50 7.60
N SER A 47 0.98 5.12 8.64
CA SER A 47 1.91 6.24 8.47
C SER A 47 3.09 5.87 7.57
N GLN A 48 3.58 4.62 7.65
CA GLN A 48 4.63 4.11 6.78
C GLN A 48 4.16 3.98 5.31
N GLY A 49 2.93 3.53 5.09
CA GLY A 49 2.31 3.46 3.76
C GLY A 49 2.25 4.83 3.09
N VAL A 50 1.56 5.78 3.73
CA VAL A 50 1.42 7.17 3.24
C VAL A 50 2.79 7.79 2.94
N TRP A 51 3.74 7.63 3.87
CA TRP A 51 5.10 8.13 3.69
C TRP A 51 5.79 7.58 2.43
N SER A 52 5.64 6.28 2.16
CA SER A 52 6.26 5.66 0.97
C SER A 52 5.67 6.18 -0.33
N GLU A 53 4.36 6.40 -0.37
CA GLU A 53 3.63 6.95 -1.52
C GLU A 53 4.03 8.41 -1.77
N GLU A 54 4.07 9.23 -0.73
CA GLU A 54 4.52 10.62 -0.81
C GLU A 54 5.94 10.73 -1.36
N ARG A 55 6.86 9.87 -0.90
CA ARG A 55 8.24 9.85 -1.41
C ARG A 55 8.31 9.51 -2.88
N ILE A 56 7.49 8.57 -3.35
CA ILE A 56 7.40 8.22 -4.77
C ILE A 56 6.88 9.43 -5.56
N VAL A 57 5.77 10.03 -5.12
CA VAL A 57 5.16 11.18 -5.79
C VAL A 57 6.14 12.34 -5.89
N LEU A 58 6.83 12.67 -4.80
CA LEU A 58 7.85 13.72 -4.78
C LEU A 58 9.00 13.40 -5.75
N ALA A 59 9.52 12.17 -5.73
CA ALA A 59 10.62 11.75 -6.61
C ALA A 59 10.26 11.84 -8.09
N VAL A 60 9.06 11.39 -8.47
CA VAL A 60 8.55 11.48 -9.84
C VAL A 60 8.35 12.95 -10.24
N ASN A 61 7.72 13.75 -9.36
CA ASN A 61 7.38 15.15 -9.65
C ASN A 61 8.60 16.08 -9.74
N GLN A 62 9.72 15.72 -9.14
CA GLN A 62 11.00 16.40 -9.28
C GLN A 62 11.65 16.18 -10.66
N THR A 63 11.22 15.17 -11.42
CA THR A 63 11.67 14.99 -12.79
C THR A 63 11.08 16.06 -13.71
N LYS A 64 11.75 16.32 -14.83
CA LYS A 64 11.24 17.22 -15.87
C LYS A 64 10.30 16.54 -16.85
N GLU A 65 10.24 15.21 -16.83
CA GLU A 65 9.60 14.39 -17.85
C GLU A 65 8.29 13.78 -17.39
N PHE A 66 8.12 13.57 -16.08
CA PHE A 66 6.98 12.86 -15.52
C PHE A 66 6.40 13.57 -14.30
N PHE A 67 5.15 13.25 -13.98
CA PHE A 67 4.53 13.59 -12.71
C PHE A 67 3.57 12.48 -12.28
N ALA A 68 3.33 12.37 -10.98
CA ALA A 68 2.45 11.39 -10.36
C ALA A 68 1.30 12.08 -9.62
N ILE A 69 0.15 11.41 -9.56
CA ILE A 69 -0.99 11.79 -8.71
C ILE A 69 -1.45 10.59 -7.87
N PRO A 70 -2.00 10.83 -6.66
CA PRO A 70 -2.71 9.81 -5.89
C PRO A 70 -3.95 9.33 -6.65
N TYR A 71 -4.28 8.04 -6.56
CA TYR A 71 -5.39 7.43 -7.28
C TYR A 71 -6.18 6.42 -6.43
N GLY A 72 -5.46 5.54 -5.72
CA GLY A 72 -6.05 4.49 -4.89
C GLY A 72 -6.49 4.99 -3.50
N PRO A 73 -7.31 4.23 -2.78
CA PRO A 73 -7.87 4.65 -1.49
C PRO A 73 -6.84 4.90 -0.38
N SER A 74 -5.69 4.26 -0.42
CA SER A 74 -4.54 4.49 0.47
C SER A 74 -3.97 5.90 0.34
N SER A 75 -3.83 6.37 -0.90
CA SER A 75 -3.06 7.56 -1.29
C SER A 75 -3.68 8.91 -0.92
N THR A 76 -4.97 8.94 -0.58
CA THR A 76 -5.67 10.16 -0.14
C THR A 76 -6.23 10.06 1.27
N ALA A 77 -5.89 9.01 2.01
CA ALA A 77 -6.37 8.83 3.38
C ALA A 77 -5.77 9.93 4.30
N PRO A 78 -6.56 10.60 5.15
CA PRO A 78 -6.07 11.68 6.03
C PRO A 78 -5.09 11.16 7.08
N ASP A 79 -3.86 11.68 7.21
CA ASP A 79 -2.71 11.07 7.90
C ASP A 79 -2.52 11.42 9.39
N ASP A 80 -3.30 12.36 9.93
CA ASP A 80 -3.08 12.95 11.25
C ASP A 80 -4.30 12.98 12.18
N ASP A 81 -5.49 12.58 11.70
CA ASP A 81 -6.72 12.52 12.48
C ASP A 81 -7.46 11.18 12.30
N VAL A 82 -7.58 10.41 13.38
CA VAL A 82 -8.29 9.13 13.39
C VAL A 82 -9.75 9.30 13.03
N ARG A 83 -10.40 10.40 13.44
CA ARG A 83 -11.82 10.61 13.11
C ARG A 83 -11.99 10.90 11.63
N ALA A 84 -11.09 11.70 11.04
CA ALA A 84 -11.07 11.92 9.60
C ALA A 84 -10.81 10.62 8.83
N PHE A 85 -9.94 9.76 9.36
CA PHE A 85 -9.67 8.44 8.81
C PHE A 85 -10.89 7.51 8.85
N GLU A 86 -11.63 7.46 9.95
CA GLU A 86 -12.88 6.68 10.03
C GLU A 86 -13.91 7.14 8.99
N LEU A 87 -14.14 8.46 8.93
CA LEU A 87 -15.07 9.05 7.98
C LEU A 87 -14.66 8.77 6.54
N TYR A 88 -13.35 8.68 6.26
CA TYR A 88 -12.82 8.31 4.97
C TYR A 88 -13.20 6.87 4.56
N PHE A 89 -13.05 5.89 5.46
CA PHE A 89 -13.43 4.51 5.17
C PHE A 89 -14.95 4.33 5.07
N GLU A 90 -15.73 5.00 5.93
CA GLU A 90 -17.19 5.03 5.83
C GLU A 90 -17.63 5.57 4.46
N ARG A 91 -16.98 6.64 3.98
CA ARG A 91 -17.23 7.21 2.66
C ARG A 91 -16.87 6.25 1.52
N LEU A 92 -15.77 5.51 1.66
CA LEU A 92 -15.32 4.54 0.66
C LEU A 92 -16.27 3.34 0.56
N GLU A 93 -16.75 2.84 1.71
CA GLU A 93 -17.78 1.81 1.78
C GLU A 93 -19.10 2.30 1.17
N ALA A 94 -19.54 3.52 1.53
CA ALA A 94 -20.76 4.12 1.00
C ALA A 94 -20.70 4.35 -0.52
N ALA A 95 -19.51 4.61 -1.08
CA ALA A 95 -19.29 4.72 -2.51
C ALA A 95 -19.37 3.36 -3.24
N GLY A 96 -19.42 2.24 -2.51
CA GLY A 96 -19.41 0.89 -3.08
C GLY A 96 -18.04 0.47 -3.65
N LEU A 97 -17.00 1.27 -3.40
CA LEU A 97 -15.66 1.09 -3.97
C LEU A 97 -14.70 0.37 -3.03
N GLY A 98 -15.06 0.18 -1.76
CA GLY A 98 -14.21 -0.49 -0.77
C GLY A 98 -13.84 -1.96 -1.09
N ALA A 99 -14.59 -2.61 -1.99
CA ALA A 99 -14.30 -3.97 -2.45
C ALA A 99 -13.49 -4.02 -3.76
N ILE A 100 -13.32 -2.89 -4.46
CA ILE A 100 -12.62 -2.82 -5.74
C ILE A 100 -11.16 -2.48 -5.46
N LYS A 101 -10.26 -3.39 -5.85
CA LYS A 101 -8.81 -3.15 -5.74
C LYS A 101 -8.37 -2.20 -6.85
N ARG A 102 -7.62 -1.16 -6.47
CA ARG A 102 -6.99 -0.20 -7.37
C ARG A 102 -5.51 -0.04 -7.00
N PRO A 103 -4.64 0.26 -7.97
CA PRO A 103 -3.29 0.76 -7.69
C PRO A 103 -3.35 2.07 -6.90
N ASP A 104 -2.26 2.39 -6.21
CA ASP A 104 -2.19 3.57 -5.34
C ASP A 104 -1.97 4.86 -6.11
N LEU A 105 -1.10 4.85 -7.14
CA LEU A 105 -0.71 6.04 -7.90
C LEU A 105 -0.89 5.87 -9.40
N LEU A 106 -1.04 6.99 -10.11
CA LEU A 106 -0.93 7.07 -11.57
C LEU A 106 0.21 8.03 -11.97
N ILE A 107 0.98 7.66 -12.99
CA ILE A 107 2.10 8.47 -13.50
C ILE A 107 1.84 8.85 -14.96
N PHE A 108 2.19 10.10 -15.30
CA PHE A 108 1.90 10.75 -16.58
C PHE A 108 3.13 11.47 -17.12
N ARG A 109 3.10 11.80 -18.42
CA ARG A 109 4.09 12.71 -19.02
C ARG A 109 3.85 14.13 -18.52
N LYS A 110 4.91 14.86 -18.22
CA LYS A 110 4.83 16.27 -17.78
C LYS A 110 4.10 17.16 -18.78
N THR A 111 4.17 16.83 -20.07
CA THR A 111 3.47 17.54 -21.16
C THR A 111 1.95 17.44 -21.06
N ASP A 112 1.40 16.38 -20.45
CA ASP A 112 -0.04 16.19 -20.26
C ASP A 112 -0.56 16.85 -18.96
N GLN A 113 0.33 17.43 -18.13
CA GLN A 113 -0.01 17.88 -16.77
C GLN A 113 -1.22 18.81 -16.69
N SER A 114 -1.25 19.88 -17.50
CA SER A 114 -2.36 20.84 -17.49
C SER A 114 -3.70 20.19 -17.86
N ALA A 115 -3.69 19.22 -18.78
CA ALA A 115 -4.89 18.50 -19.17
C ALA A 115 -5.40 17.60 -18.03
N ILE A 116 -4.50 16.88 -17.37
CA ILE A 116 -4.82 16.02 -16.23
C ILE A 116 -5.33 16.84 -15.04
N GLU A 117 -4.66 17.94 -14.69
CA GLU A 117 -5.10 18.84 -13.60
C GLU A 117 -6.52 19.36 -13.83
N LYS A 118 -6.88 19.67 -15.09
CA LYS A 118 -8.25 20.07 -15.44
C LYS A 118 -9.26 18.94 -15.22
N LEU A 119 -8.94 17.71 -15.64
CA LEU A 119 -9.81 16.55 -15.44
C LEU A 119 -9.97 16.22 -13.96
N VAL A 120 -8.88 16.27 -13.19
CA VAL A 120 -8.89 16.08 -11.73
C VAL A 120 -9.73 17.17 -11.05
N SER A 121 -9.59 18.43 -11.46
CA SER A 121 -10.42 19.52 -10.95
C SER A 121 -11.91 19.32 -11.26
N ASN A 122 -12.26 18.79 -12.43
CA ASN A 122 -13.65 18.49 -12.78
C ASN A 122 -14.25 17.37 -11.91
N LEU A 123 -13.40 16.49 -11.36
CA LEU A 123 -13.80 15.44 -10.43
C LEU A 123 -13.92 15.92 -8.97
N GLY A 124 -13.56 17.19 -8.71
CA GLY A 124 -13.54 17.77 -7.36
C GLY A 124 -12.17 17.76 -6.68
N GLY A 125 -11.11 17.39 -7.40
CA GLY A 125 -9.73 17.38 -6.90
C GLY A 125 -9.16 15.96 -6.70
N ALA A 126 -7.87 15.88 -6.38
CA ALA A 126 -7.16 14.60 -6.26
C ALA A 126 -7.71 13.72 -5.12
N ALA A 127 -8.13 14.35 -4.01
CA ALA A 127 -8.75 13.66 -2.87
C ALA A 127 -10.08 12.96 -3.20
N GLU A 128 -10.70 13.31 -4.33
CA GLU A 128 -11.96 12.71 -4.77
C GLU A 128 -11.77 11.45 -5.62
N LEU A 129 -10.56 11.22 -6.16
CA LEU A 129 -10.30 10.16 -7.14
C LEU A 129 -10.65 8.76 -6.63
N PRO A 130 -10.35 8.37 -5.37
CA PRO A 130 -10.73 7.05 -4.86
C PRO A 130 -12.23 6.82 -4.74
N PHE A 131 -13.02 7.91 -4.76
CA PHE A 131 -14.48 7.87 -4.62
C PHE A 131 -15.22 7.96 -5.95
N LYS A 132 -14.49 8.02 -7.07
CA LYS A 132 -15.06 8.03 -8.42
C LYS A 132 -14.90 6.66 -9.06
N VAL A 133 -15.96 6.19 -9.71
CA VAL A 133 -15.93 4.98 -10.54
C VAL A 133 -15.09 5.19 -11.79
N GLU A 134 -14.48 4.13 -12.30
CA GLU A 134 -13.64 4.16 -13.50
C GLU A 134 -14.42 4.64 -14.72
N GLU A 135 -15.72 4.33 -14.83
CA GLU A 135 -16.56 4.68 -15.99
C GLU A 135 -16.87 6.18 -16.11
N ASP A 136 -16.54 7.00 -15.12
CA ASP A 136 -16.69 8.45 -15.23
C ASP A 136 -15.85 8.99 -16.40
N LYS A 137 -16.44 9.87 -17.22
CA LYS A 137 -15.79 10.40 -18.43
C LYS A 137 -14.46 11.11 -18.14
N ASN A 138 -14.36 11.84 -17.03
CA ASN A 138 -13.12 12.48 -16.64
C ASN A 138 -12.12 11.45 -16.12
N MET A 139 -12.58 10.42 -15.41
CA MET A 139 -11.72 9.33 -14.94
C MET A 139 -11.13 8.54 -16.11
N GLN A 140 -11.94 8.16 -17.10
CA GLN A 140 -11.47 7.58 -18.37
C GLN A 140 -10.48 8.50 -19.09
N GLY A 141 -10.73 9.81 -19.09
CA GLY A 141 -9.81 10.80 -19.62
C GLY A 141 -8.44 10.79 -18.92
N ILE A 142 -8.44 10.65 -17.60
CA ILE A 142 -7.21 10.52 -16.80
C ILE A 142 -6.51 9.20 -17.15
N LEU A 143 -7.21 8.06 -17.05
CA LEU A 143 -6.64 6.72 -17.27
C LEU A 143 -6.06 6.56 -18.68
N SER A 144 -6.72 7.12 -19.71
CA SER A 144 -6.23 7.08 -21.11
C SER A 144 -4.87 7.75 -21.34
N LYS A 145 -4.41 8.54 -20.38
CA LYS A 145 -3.13 9.27 -20.42
C LYS A 145 -2.09 8.70 -19.46
N ALA A 146 -2.49 7.81 -18.56
CA ALA A 146 -1.58 7.20 -17.61
C ALA A 146 -0.57 6.34 -18.37
N ILE A 147 0.72 6.56 -18.11
CA ILE A 147 1.80 5.74 -18.64
C ILE A 147 1.82 4.40 -17.90
N ILE A 148 1.55 4.48 -16.59
CA ILE A 148 1.71 3.38 -15.64
C ILE A 148 0.91 3.70 -14.39
N ALA A 149 0.36 2.66 -13.78
CA ALA A 149 -0.19 2.67 -12.44
C ALA A 149 0.78 1.98 -11.47
N VAL A 150 0.84 2.44 -10.23
CA VAL A 150 1.81 1.95 -9.24
C VAL A 150 1.09 1.46 -8.00
N GLU A 151 1.28 0.18 -7.67
CA GLU A 151 1.02 -0.35 -6.33
C GLU A 151 2.26 -0.10 -5.47
N CYS A 152 2.10 0.67 -4.41
CA CYS A 152 3.15 1.05 -3.49
C CYS A 152 3.24 0.05 -2.34
N GLU A 153 4.43 -0.47 -2.13
CA GLU A 153 4.74 -1.33 -1.00
C GLU A 153 5.92 -0.75 -0.22
N ASN A 154 6.05 -1.12 1.05
CA ASN A 154 7.07 -0.53 1.92
C ASN A 154 7.68 -1.54 2.89
N SER A 155 8.87 -1.17 3.38
CA SER A 155 9.66 -1.98 4.30
C SER A 155 10.35 -1.12 5.34
N LEU A 156 10.45 -1.67 6.57
CA LEU A 156 11.16 -1.04 7.69
C LEU A 156 12.68 -1.24 7.63
N TRP A 157 13.19 -1.83 6.55
CA TRP A 157 14.61 -2.15 6.40
C TRP A 157 15.37 -1.01 5.72
N LYS A 158 16.63 -0.82 6.14
CA LYS A 158 17.68 -0.27 5.27
C LYS A 158 18.17 -1.40 4.38
N ALA A 159 17.81 -1.35 3.10
CA ALA A 159 18.08 -2.37 2.11
C ALA A 159 19.58 -2.65 1.97
N ALA A 160 20.43 -1.61 1.96
CA ALA A 160 21.88 -1.76 1.83
C ALA A 160 22.51 -2.51 3.02
N MET A 161 21.84 -2.53 4.17
CA MET A 161 22.30 -3.21 5.39
C MET A 161 21.72 -4.61 5.55
N MET A 162 20.90 -5.08 4.61
CA MET A 162 20.33 -6.43 4.70
C MET A 162 21.44 -7.49 4.47
N PRO A 163 21.54 -8.54 5.31
CA PRO A 163 22.67 -9.47 5.32
C PRO A 163 23.03 -10.13 3.99
N ASP A 164 22.03 -10.44 3.15
CA ASP A 164 22.23 -11.09 1.86
C ASP A 164 22.09 -10.11 0.68
N TYR A 165 22.08 -8.79 0.91
CA TYR A 165 22.13 -7.79 -0.16
C TYR A 165 23.43 -7.92 -0.97
N GLY A 166 23.32 -7.84 -2.30
CA GLY A 166 24.45 -8.07 -3.22
C GLY A 166 24.78 -9.54 -3.47
N THR A 167 24.10 -10.49 -2.82
CA THR A 167 24.33 -11.93 -3.05
C THR A 167 23.74 -12.37 -4.38
N GLU A 168 24.58 -12.87 -5.28
CA GLU A 168 24.16 -13.40 -6.58
C GLU A 168 23.18 -14.57 -6.47
N LEU A 169 22.22 -14.62 -7.39
CA LEU A 169 21.29 -15.75 -7.51
C LEU A 169 22.04 -17.01 -7.94
N ARG A 170 21.67 -18.15 -7.35
CA ARG A 170 22.24 -19.47 -7.68
C ARG A 170 21.13 -20.50 -7.87
N PRO A 171 21.34 -21.56 -8.65
CA PRO A 171 20.39 -22.66 -8.75
C PRO A 171 19.97 -23.19 -7.38
N GLN A 172 18.65 -23.28 -7.13
CA GLN A 172 18.10 -23.77 -5.86
C GLN A 172 17.38 -25.09 -6.05
N LYS A 173 17.72 -26.11 -5.25
CA LYS A 173 17.00 -27.41 -5.26
C LYS A 173 15.50 -27.24 -4.99
N ARG A 174 15.13 -26.31 -4.10
CA ARG A 174 13.72 -26.01 -3.76
C ARG A 174 12.94 -25.33 -4.90
N LEU A 175 13.63 -24.82 -5.91
CA LEU A 175 13.06 -24.18 -7.10
C LEU A 175 13.35 -25.03 -8.35
N GLU A 176 13.58 -26.34 -8.18
CA GLU A 176 13.85 -27.26 -9.30
C GLU A 176 15.07 -26.84 -10.15
N GLY A 177 16.09 -26.25 -9.52
CA GLY A 177 17.30 -25.78 -10.21
C GLY A 177 17.19 -24.36 -10.78
N LYS A 178 16.03 -23.70 -10.67
CA LYS A 178 15.89 -22.29 -11.04
C LYS A 178 16.71 -21.38 -10.13
N LEU A 179 17.09 -20.22 -10.66
CA LEU A 179 17.89 -19.23 -9.95
C LEU A 179 17.12 -18.67 -8.76
N GLY A 180 17.80 -18.54 -7.62
CA GLY A 180 17.21 -17.99 -6.41
C GLY A 180 18.21 -17.96 -5.26
N LEU A 181 17.69 -17.81 -4.04
CA LEU A 181 18.47 -17.83 -2.81
C LEU A 181 17.87 -18.82 -1.79
N LYS A 182 18.62 -19.09 -0.72
CA LYS A 182 18.17 -19.88 0.43
C LYS A 182 16.88 -19.27 1.01
N LYS A 183 15.99 -20.09 1.57
CA LYS A 183 14.70 -19.63 2.15
C LYS A 183 14.89 -18.61 3.28
N SER A 184 16.00 -18.69 4.00
CA SER A 184 16.37 -17.78 5.09
C SER A 184 17.11 -16.52 4.65
N ALA A 185 17.25 -16.27 3.34
CA ALA A 185 17.97 -15.10 2.86
C ALA A 185 17.22 -13.82 3.24
N VAL A 186 17.94 -12.86 3.80
CA VAL A 186 17.44 -11.55 4.20
C VAL A 186 18.06 -10.51 3.28
N LEU A 187 17.29 -10.11 2.27
CA LEU A 187 17.65 -9.15 1.24
C LEU A 187 16.42 -8.32 0.84
N PRO A 188 16.59 -7.24 0.07
CA PRO A 188 15.47 -6.47 -0.45
C PRO A 188 14.57 -7.33 -1.32
N THR A 189 13.27 -7.29 -1.04
CA THR A 189 12.25 -7.99 -1.83
C THR A 189 11.10 -7.07 -2.16
N ILE A 190 10.60 -7.17 -3.39
CA ILE A 190 9.32 -6.56 -3.77
C ILE A 190 8.24 -7.55 -3.35
N ILE A 191 7.38 -7.13 -2.44
CA ILE A 191 6.33 -7.98 -1.87
C ILE A 191 5.05 -7.81 -2.68
N VAL A 192 4.41 -8.93 -3.03
CA VAL A 192 3.07 -8.95 -3.62
C VAL A 192 2.20 -9.88 -2.81
N LYS A 193 1.02 -9.43 -2.41
CA LYS A 193 0.06 -10.22 -1.62
C LYS A 193 -0.76 -11.10 -2.57
N GLU A 194 -1.02 -12.36 -2.21
CA GLU A 194 -1.83 -13.26 -3.04
C GLU A 194 -3.21 -12.67 -3.30
N GLU A 195 -3.84 -12.06 -2.30
CA GLU A 195 -5.17 -11.47 -2.42
C GLU A 195 -5.26 -10.31 -3.42
N ASP A 196 -4.15 -9.64 -3.73
CA ASP A 196 -4.12 -8.46 -4.60
C ASP A 196 -3.85 -8.84 -6.07
N ARG A 197 -3.36 -10.05 -6.36
CA ARG A 197 -2.87 -10.43 -7.71
C ARG A 197 -3.94 -10.37 -8.79
N GLU A 198 -4.98 -11.19 -8.66
CA GLU A 198 -6.06 -11.31 -9.65
C GLU A 198 -6.87 -10.00 -9.76
N PRO A 199 -7.23 -9.31 -8.66
CA PRO A 199 -7.90 -8.02 -8.75
C PRO A 199 -7.08 -6.96 -9.48
N LEU A 200 -5.77 -6.84 -9.19
CA LEU A 200 -4.90 -5.89 -9.89
C LEU A 200 -4.72 -6.27 -11.37
N GLN A 201 -4.60 -7.56 -11.70
CA GLN A 201 -4.53 -7.98 -13.10
C GLN A 201 -5.80 -7.62 -13.85
N THR A 202 -6.96 -7.90 -13.26
CA THR A 202 -8.26 -7.55 -13.83
C THR A 202 -8.35 -6.04 -14.08
N TRP A 203 -7.92 -5.22 -13.11
CA TRP A 203 -7.88 -3.77 -13.27
C TRP A 203 -6.94 -3.35 -14.42
N GLN A 204 -5.75 -3.97 -14.51
CA GLN A 204 -4.77 -3.70 -15.57
C GLN A 204 -5.36 -4.00 -16.95
N ASP A 205 -6.02 -5.15 -17.11
CA ASP A 205 -6.59 -5.62 -18.37
C ASP A 205 -7.77 -4.74 -18.82
N ILE A 206 -8.62 -4.32 -17.88
CA ILE A 206 -9.78 -3.45 -18.17
C ILE A 206 -9.34 -2.06 -18.60
N ASN A 207 -8.38 -1.47 -17.87
CA ASN A 207 -7.98 -0.08 -18.10
C ASN A 207 -6.86 0.06 -19.12
N ASN A 208 -6.21 -1.03 -19.50
CA ASN A 208 -5.05 -1.07 -20.40
C ASN A 208 -3.93 -0.11 -19.95
N VAL A 209 -3.72 -0.02 -18.64
CA VAL A 209 -2.64 0.76 -18.02
C VAL A 209 -1.75 -0.22 -17.26
N PRO A 210 -0.46 -0.37 -17.63
CA PRO A 210 0.42 -1.34 -16.98
C PRO A 210 0.59 -1.00 -15.50
N ILE A 211 0.59 -2.02 -14.63
CA ILE A 211 0.82 -1.89 -13.19
C ILE A 211 2.25 -2.32 -12.88
N HIS A 212 2.99 -1.48 -12.17
CA HIS A 212 4.21 -1.92 -11.49
C HIS A 212 4.04 -1.85 -9.98
N VAL A 213 4.67 -2.80 -9.28
CA VAL A 213 4.78 -2.77 -7.82
C VAL A 213 6.10 -2.10 -7.45
N TRP A 214 6.03 -0.99 -6.75
CA TRP A 214 7.18 -0.21 -6.30
C TRP A 214 7.34 -0.36 -4.80
N HIS A 215 8.45 -0.96 -4.38
CA HIS A 215 8.72 -1.27 -2.99
C HIS A 215 9.79 -0.35 -2.42
N VAL A 216 9.40 0.47 -1.44
CA VAL A 216 10.25 1.49 -0.81
C VAL A 216 10.86 0.96 0.49
N PHE A 217 12.19 1.04 0.57
CA PHE A 217 12.98 0.84 1.77
C PHE A 217 13.40 2.22 2.34
N PHE A 218 14.07 2.24 3.48
CA PHE A 218 14.55 3.51 4.06
C PHE A 218 15.49 4.26 3.12
N ASP A 219 16.44 3.54 2.55
CA ASP A 219 17.62 4.02 1.83
C ASP A 219 17.54 3.86 0.31
N MET A 220 16.65 3.02 -0.22
CA MET A 220 16.46 2.83 -1.67
C MET A 220 15.08 2.23 -1.98
N ALA A 221 14.76 2.07 -3.26
CA ALA A 221 13.55 1.41 -3.70
C ALA A 221 13.79 0.53 -4.93
N PHE A 222 12.90 -0.44 -5.15
CA PHE A 222 12.91 -1.32 -6.32
C PHE A 222 11.53 -1.41 -6.93
N GLY A 223 11.47 -1.61 -8.26
CA GLY A 223 10.23 -1.80 -8.98
C GLY A 223 10.20 -3.09 -9.80
N ILE A 224 9.02 -3.61 -10.10
CA ILE A 224 8.80 -4.72 -11.04
C ILE A 224 7.41 -4.61 -11.67
N SER A 225 7.24 -5.01 -12.92
CA SER A 225 5.91 -5.07 -13.54
C SER A 225 5.06 -6.20 -12.95
N LEU A 226 3.75 -6.03 -12.93
CA LEU A 226 2.80 -7.05 -12.49
C LEU A 226 2.88 -8.28 -13.39
N ASP A 227 2.97 -8.11 -14.71
CA ASP A 227 3.13 -9.22 -15.66
C ASP A 227 4.38 -10.06 -15.37
N LYS A 228 5.52 -9.40 -15.11
CA LYS A 228 6.76 -10.11 -14.78
C LYS A 228 6.64 -10.82 -13.43
N THR A 229 5.93 -10.22 -12.48
CA THR A 229 5.64 -10.82 -11.18
C THR A 229 4.84 -12.11 -11.35
N GLN A 230 3.75 -12.09 -12.12
CA GLN A 230 2.93 -13.27 -12.36
C GLN A 230 3.72 -14.38 -13.04
N ARG A 231 4.47 -14.03 -14.10
CA ARG A 231 5.32 -15.00 -14.79
C ARG A 231 6.32 -15.67 -13.85
N LEU A 232 6.99 -14.91 -12.97
CA LEU A 232 7.96 -15.46 -12.01
C LEU A 232 7.32 -16.41 -11.00
N ILE A 233 6.06 -16.17 -10.63
CA ILE A 233 5.29 -17.04 -9.74
C ILE A 233 4.87 -18.31 -10.47
N GLU A 234 4.27 -18.18 -11.66
CA GLU A 234 3.79 -19.28 -12.50
C GLU A 234 4.92 -20.22 -12.94
N ASP A 235 6.05 -19.65 -13.36
CA ASP A 235 7.24 -20.41 -13.74
C ASP A 235 7.95 -21.04 -12.53
N GLY A 236 7.51 -20.75 -11.29
CA GLY A 236 8.07 -21.33 -10.06
C GLY A 236 9.44 -20.78 -9.66
N PHE A 237 9.81 -19.56 -10.08
CA PHE A 237 11.00 -18.87 -9.57
C PHE A 237 10.76 -18.33 -8.15
N ILE A 238 9.52 -17.99 -7.81
CA ILE A 238 9.13 -17.48 -6.50
C ILE A 238 8.01 -18.36 -5.94
N LEU A 239 8.19 -18.84 -4.71
CA LEU A 239 7.21 -19.65 -3.99
C LEU A 239 6.46 -18.79 -2.97
N PRO A 240 5.20 -19.12 -2.65
CA PRO A 240 4.43 -18.40 -1.64
C PRO A 240 5.08 -18.55 -0.26
N THR A 241 4.93 -17.51 0.55
CA THR A 241 5.28 -17.47 1.97
C THR A 241 4.02 -17.18 2.77
N GLU A 242 3.63 -18.10 3.65
CA GLU A 242 2.55 -17.84 4.59
C GLU A 242 3.04 -16.96 5.75
N GLN A 243 2.30 -15.88 6.03
CA GLN A 243 2.44 -15.08 7.23
C GLN A 243 1.20 -15.23 8.09
N THR A 244 1.42 -15.48 9.37
CA THR A 244 0.36 -15.60 10.37
C THR A 244 0.31 -14.31 11.18
N PHE A 245 -0.83 -13.64 11.16
CA PHE A 245 -1.11 -12.45 11.95
C PHE A 245 -2.04 -12.82 13.10
N GLN A 246 -1.63 -12.50 14.32
CA GLN A 246 -2.45 -12.67 15.51
C GLN A 246 -2.98 -11.30 15.91
N ALA A 247 -4.31 -11.16 15.93
CA ALA A 247 -4.93 -9.99 16.52
C ALA A 247 -4.85 -10.06 18.06
N PRO A 248 -4.85 -8.92 18.77
CA PRO A 248 -4.87 -8.89 20.23
C PRO A 248 -6.04 -9.67 20.86
N GLY A 249 -7.14 -9.86 20.13
CA GLY A 249 -8.30 -10.67 20.52
C GLY A 249 -8.21 -12.17 20.15
N GLY A 250 -7.04 -12.69 19.80
CA GLY A 250 -6.82 -14.11 19.50
C GLY A 250 -7.14 -14.57 18.08
N ALA A 251 -7.88 -13.77 17.30
CA ALA A 251 -8.17 -14.07 15.89
C ALA A 251 -6.86 -14.16 15.09
N THR A 252 -6.64 -15.33 14.48
CA THR A 252 -5.46 -15.59 13.67
C THR A 252 -5.83 -15.53 12.19
N THR A 253 -5.22 -14.62 11.43
CA THR A 253 -5.38 -14.53 9.98
C THR A 253 -4.10 -14.99 9.31
N LYS A 254 -4.23 -15.86 8.29
CA LYS A 254 -3.11 -16.23 7.42
C LYS A 254 -3.19 -15.40 6.15
N LYS A 255 -2.08 -14.81 5.74
CA LYS A 255 -1.93 -14.20 4.42
C LYS A 255 -0.82 -14.89 3.66
N SER A 256 -1.07 -15.21 2.40
CA SER A 256 -0.05 -15.69 1.48
C SER A 256 0.55 -14.51 0.74
N LEU A 257 1.88 -14.45 0.67
CA LEU A 257 2.59 -13.42 -0.07
C LEU A 257 3.77 -13.98 -0.85
N TYR A 258 4.19 -13.24 -1.86
CA TYR A 258 5.38 -13.53 -2.65
C TYR A 258 6.43 -12.48 -2.37
N LYS A 259 7.64 -12.93 -2.10
CA LYS A 259 8.80 -12.06 -1.86
C LYS A 259 9.72 -12.15 -3.06
N LEU A 260 9.52 -11.27 -4.03
CA LEU A 260 10.29 -11.25 -5.26
C LEU A 260 11.67 -10.65 -4.95
N TYR A 261 12.74 -11.38 -5.22
CA TYR A 261 14.10 -10.84 -5.04
C TYR A 261 14.31 -9.61 -5.90
N TYR A 262 14.93 -8.56 -5.34
CA TYR A 262 15.19 -7.32 -6.08
C TYR A 262 15.93 -7.53 -7.40
N HIS A 263 16.73 -8.61 -7.51
CA HIS A 263 17.38 -9.08 -8.73
C HIS A 263 16.44 -9.26 -9.93
N TYR A 264 15.18 -9.59 -9.68
CA TYR A 264 14.16 -9.75 -10.72
C TYR A 264 13.48 -8.43 -11.08
N GLY A 265 13.59 -7.41 -10.24
CA GLY A 265 13.09 -6.07 -10.50
C GLY A 265 14.12 -5.19 -11.20
N TYR A 266 13.95 -3.89 -11.04
CA TYR A 266 14.90 -2.86 -11.41
C TYR A 266 15.10 -1.91 -10.23
N PRO A 267 16.28 -1.28 -10.12
CA PRO A 267 16.49 -0.20 -9.17
C PRO A 267 15.55 0.97 -9.47
N LEU A 268 14.72 1.36 -8.50
CA LEU A 268 13.75 2.44 -8.68
C LEU A 268 14.37 3.79 -8.33
N GLY A 269 14.98 3.89 -7.16
CA GLY A 269 15.49 5.15 -6.64
C GLY A 269 16.35 4.97 -5.39
N ASP A 270 17.10 6.00 -5.04
CA ASP A 270 17.89 6.08 -3.81
C ASP A 270 17.35 7.17 -2.90
N ALA A 271 17.42 6.96 -1.60
CA ALA A 271 17.15 7.99 -0.63
C ALA A 271 18.21 9.10 -0.76
N ASN A 272 17.74 10.32 -1.02
CA ASN A 272 18.58 11.51 -0.86
C ASN A 272 18.57 11.98 0.59
N GLU A 273 17.46 11.76 1.29
CA GLU A 273 17.30 12.00 2.71
C GLU A 273 16.45 10.88 3.31
N GLU A 274 16.87 10.34 4.47
CA GLU A 274 16.09 9.37 5.22
C GLU A 274 14.97 10.07 6.01
N PRO A 275 13.84 9.39 6.29
CA PRO A 275 12.78 9.97 7.10
C PRO A 275 13.20 10.12 8.56
N SER A 276 12.65 11.13 9.22
CA SER A 276 12.65 11.20 10.68
C SER A 276 11.54 10.31 11.25
N LEU A 277 11.86 9.56 12.30
CA LEU A 277 10.90 8.79 13.08
C LEU A 277 10.48 9.61 14.31
N VAL A 278 9.23 10.07 14.32
CA VAL A 278 8.71 10.98 15.34
C VAL A 278 7.64 10.26 16.16
N ALA A 279 7.73 10.36 17.48
CA ALA A 279 6.67 9.87 18.36
C ALA A 279 5.43 10.78 18.24
N LYS A 280 4.27 10.18 17.95
CA LYS A 280 2.95 10.83 18.00
C LYS A 280 2.02 10.04 18.93
N SER A 281 0.90 10.63 19.31
CA SER A 281 -0.14 9.94 20.06
C SER A 281 -1.52 10.47 19.72
N ILE A 282 -2.52 9.60 19.79
CA ILE A 282 -3.93 9.99 19.77
C ILE A 282 -4.52 9.74 21.14
N THR A 283 -5.33 10.68 21.63
CA THR A 283 -6.14 10.50 22.83
C THR A 283 -7.58 10.27 22.40
N ASP A 284 -8.15 9.12 22.74
CA ASP A 284 -9.57 8.87 22.48
C ASP A 284 -10.46 9.67 23.44
N LYS A 285 -11.78 9.70 23.16
CA LYS A 285 -12.74 10.44 23.98
C LYS A 285 -12.91 9.92 25.42
N ASN A 286 -12.38 8.73 25.72
CA ASN A 286 -12.35 8.14 27.05
C ASN A 286 -11.03 8.44 27.79
N GLY A 287 -10.13 9.22 27.18
CA GLY A 287 -8.84 9.59 27.74
C GLY A 287 -7.74 8.53 27.54
N HIS A 288 -7.99 7.47 26.76
CA HIS A 288 -6.97 6.47 26.47
C HIS A 288 -5.98 7.02 25.43
N ILE A 289 -4.69 6.93 25.74
CA ILE A 289 -3.62 7.44 24.89
C ILE A 289 -3.02 6.27 24.10
N LEU A 290 -3.01 6.41 22.78
CA LEU A 290 -2.41 5.47 21.82
C LEU A 290 -1.15 6.10 21.21
N PRO A 291 0.04 5.81 21.73
CA PRO A 291 1.30 6.28 21.14
C PRO A 291 1.67 5.47 19.90
N TYR A 292 2.24 6.11 18.88
CA TYR A 292 2.73 5.46 17.66
C TYR A 292 3.93 6.21 17.06
N VAL A 293 4.67 5.55 16.18
CA VAL A 293 5.77 6.17 15.41
C VAL A 293 5.21 6.69 14.10
N HIS A 294 5.49 7.95 13.79
CA HIS A 294 5.11 8.62 12.57
C HIS A 294 6.35 8.96 11.73
N PHE A 295 6.26 8.70 10.44
CA PHE A 295 7.34 8.92 9.48
C PHE A 295 7.18 10.32 8.89
N LYS A 296 8.22 11.15 8.97
CA LYS A 296 8.18 12.53 8.47
C LYS A 296 9.39 12.84 7.59
N GLY A 297 9.11 13.42 6.43
CA GLY A 297 10.14 13.85 5.48
C GLY A 297 10.87 12.68 4.83
N GLY A 298 12.12 12.90 4.46
CA GLY A 298 12.86 12.01 3.60
C GLY A 298 12.49 12.22 2.14
N THR A 299 13.49 12.10 1.26
CA THR A 299 13.33 12.31 -0.18
C THR A 299 13.99 11.16 -0.93
N MET A 300 13.56 10.95 -2.16
CA MET A 300 14.11 9.92 -3.04
C MET A 300 14.36 10.53 -4.41
N ILE A 301 15.41 10.08 -5.07
CA ILE A 301 15.70 10.43 -6.46
C ILE A 301 15.54 9.16 -7.30
N LEU A 302 14.79 9.24 -8.40
CA LEU A 302 14.65 8.12 -9.32
C LEU A 302 15.99 7.82 -10.02
N ARG A 303 16.29 6.53 -10.13
CA ARG A 303 17.46 6.05 -10.87
C ARG A 303 17.22 6.08 -12.37
N ALA A 304 18.30 6.06 -13.15
CA ALA A 304 18.25 6.11 -14.61
C ALA A 304 17.48 4.92 -15.21
N GLU A 305 17.56 3.75 -14.57
CA GLU A 305 16.85 2.53 -14.94
C GLU A 305 15.33 2.71 -14.87
N ALA A 306 14.84 3.32 -13.79
CA ALA A 306 13.43 3.63 -13.64
C ALA A 306 12.96 4.66 -14.69
N LEU A 307 13.74 5.72 -14.91
CA LEU A 307 13.42 6.73 -15.93
C LEU A 307 13.41 6.12 -17.33
N LYS A 308 14.32 5.19 -17.64
CA LYS A 308 14.34 4.47 -18.90
C LYS A 308 13.05 3.68 -19.10
N ILE A 309 12.60 2.95 -18.09
CA ILE A 309 11.34 2.20 -18.13
C ILE A 309 10.14 3.13 -18.33
N LEU A 310 10.05 4.23 -17.59
CA LEU A 310 8.98 5.21 -17.77
C LEU A 310 8.97 5.80 -19.19
N ARG A 311 10.14 6.10 -19.76
CA ARG A 311 10.25 6.57 -21.16
C ARG A 311 9.85 5.50 -22.16
N GLU A 312 10.22 4.25 -21.95
CA GLU A 312 9.84 3.13 -22.83
C GLU A 312 8.32 2.94 -22.83
N LEU A 313 7.69 2.91 -21.65
CA LEU A 313 6.24 2.84 -21.52
C LEU A 313 5.54 4.08 -22.08
N ALA A 314 6.14 5.26 -21.93
CA ALA A 314 5.61 6.49 -22.49
C ALA A 314 5.77 6.59 -24.02
N ASN A 315 6.41 5.63 -24.70
CA ASN A 315 6.54 5.63 -26.16
C ASN A 315 5.82 4.46 -26.83
N GLY A 316 5.33 3.48 -26.05
CA GLY A 316 4.46 2.40 -26.50
C GLY A 316 3.01 2.84 -26.59
#